data_AF-A0A7Z9MLR5-F1
#
_entry.id   AF-A0A7Z9MLR5-F1
#
_cell.length_a   1.000
_cell.length_b   1.000
_cell.length_c   1.000
_cell.angle_alpha   90.00
_cell.angle_beta   90.00
_cell.angle_gamma   90.00
#
_symmetry.space_group_name_H-M   'P 1'
#
loop_
_entity.id
_entity.type
_entity.pdbx_description
1 polymer ?
#
loop_
_entity_poly.entity_id
_entity_poly.type
_entity_poly.pdbx_seq_one_letter_code
_entity_poly.pdbx_strand_id
1 'polypeptide(L)'
;MALQLGHPSTSAMLSNHSTLRLTNSCVSVTILCLLTACAAEDTGQSSRRDMLTTTQDEFWAALQELCGRAFPGQLIEASPPDEILAGQVLIMHVRECEDDSVRIPFHVGNDRSRTWVISRTEEGLHLKHEHNHE
;
A
#
# COMPACT_ATOMS: atom_id res chain seq x y z
N MET A 1 -25.76 79.11 -3.88
CA MET A 1 -26.96 78.72 -4.65
C MET A 1 -27.60 77.54 -3.93
N ALA A 2 -28.83 77.73 -3.45
CA ALA A 2 -29.82 76.80 -2.87
C ALA A 2 -29.35 75.77 -1.81
N LEU A 3 -29.70 75.89 -0.51
CA LEU A 3 -31.01 75.67 0.15
C LEU A 3 -31.50 74.21 0.12
N GLN A 4 -31.52 73.57 1.31
CA GLN A 4 -32.64 72.84 1.97
C GLN A 4 -32.03 72.10 3.20
N LEU A 5 -32.33 72.47 4.47
CA LEU A 5 -33.53 72.14 5.28
C LEU A 5 -33.84 70.62 5.25
N GLY A 6 -33.97 69.84 6.32
CA GLY A 6 -33.94 70.03 7.77
C GLY A 6 -34.62 68.83 8.47
N HIS A 7 -34.22 68.53 9.73
CA HIS A 7 -35.00 67.89 10.83
C HIS A 7 -35.54 66.43 10.66
N PRO A 8 -36.05 65.79 11.73
CA PRO A 8 -35.56 65.64 13.12
C PRO A 8 -35.71 64.17 13.64
N SER A 9 -35.46 63.96 14.95
CA SER A 9 -36.09 62.93 15.80
C SER A 9 -35.66 61.47 15.57
N THR A 10 -35.53 60.56 16.54
CA THR A 10 -35.91 60.50 17.96
C THR A 10 -35.20 59.30 18.60
N SER A 11 -34.99 59.41 19.90
CA SER A 11 -34.72 58.40 20.95
C SER A 11 -34.96 56.91 20.68
N ALA A 12 -34.09 56.06 21.25
CA ALA A 12 -34.38 54.99 22.22
C ALA A 12 -33.17 54.02 22.22
N MET A 13 -32.27 54.03 23.21
CA MET A 13 -32.37 53.29 24.49
C MET A 13 -33.10 51.94 24.38
N LEU A 14 -32.36 50.86 24.70
CA LEU A 14 -32.73 49.62 25.42
C LEU A 14 -31.77 48.52 24.91
N SER A 15 -30.68 48.20 25.60
CA SER A 15 -30.60 47.44 26.85
C SER A 15 -31.29 46.06 26.79
N ASN A 16 -30.45 45.04 27.02
CA ASN A 16 -30.74 43.74 27.61
C ASN A 16 -31.71 42.78 26.92
N HIS A 17 -31.12 41.75 26.29
CA HIS A 17 -31.67 40.40 26.33
C HIS A 17 -30.61 39.43 26.86
N SER A 18 -30.44 39.42 28.18
CA SER A 18 -29.90 38.28 28.92
C SER A 18 -31.05 37.38 29.30
N THR A 19 -31.48 36.49 28.40
CA THR A 19 -32.27 35.30 28.75
C THR A 19 -32.30 34.35 27.56
N LEU A 20 -32.17 33.05 27.85
CA LEU A 20 -32.13 31.91 26.92
C LEU A 20 -30.80 31.64 26.20
N ARG A 21 -29.75 31.35 26.98
CA ARG A 21 -28.62 30.49 26.53
C ARG A 21 -28.53 29.18 27.32
N LEU A 22 -29.66 28.58 27.71
CA LEU A 22 -29.63 27.33 28.50
C LEU A 22 -30.33 26.12 27.87
N THR A 23 -30.98 26.26 26.70
CA THR A 23 -31.68 25.13 26.06
C THR A 23 -30.91 24.47 24.91
N ASN A 24 -29.92 25.16 24.31
CA ASN A 24 -29.13 24.62 23.19
C ASN A 24 -27.96 23.70 23.60
N SER A 25 -27.67 23.58 24.90
CA SER A 25 -26.46 22.88 25.38
C SER A 25 -26.62 21.35 25.39
N CYS A 26 -27.82 20.83 25.69
CA CYS A 26 -28.02 19.38 25.83
C CYS A 26 -28.17 18.63 24.51
N VAL A 27 -28.62 19.27 23.43
CA VAL A 27 -28.89 18.57 22.15
C VAL A 27 -27.61 18.41 21.32
N SER A 28 -26.62 19.30 21.48
CA SER A 28 -25.40 19.29 20.67
C SER A 28 -24.35 18.28 21.16
N VAL A 29 -24.32 17.97 22.46
CA VAL A 29 -23.34 17.02 23.05
C VAL A 29 -23.70 15.55 22.76
N THR A 30 -24.98 15.21 22.59
CA THR A 30 -25.43 13.83 22.37
C THR A 30 -25.21 13.34 20.93
N ILE A 31 -25.24 14.23 19.93
CA ILE A 31 -25.00 13.87 18.51
C ILE A 31 -23.51 13.64 18.22
N LEU A 32 -22.61 14.32 18.96
CA LEU A 32 -21.17 14.15 18.80
C LEU A 32 -20.63 12.82 19.36
N CYS A 33 -21.34 12.20 20.31
CA CYS A 33 -20.94 10.91 20.92
C CYS A 33 -21.38 9.66 20.13
N LEU A 34 -22.22 9.78 19.10
CA LEU A 34 -22.74 8.63 18.35
C LEU A 34 -21.88 8.23 17.13
N LEU A 35 -20.89 9.02 16.75
CA LEU A 35 -20.02 8.75 15.59
C LEU A 35 -18.72 8.00 15.95
N THR A 36 -18.39 7.83 17.23
CA THR A 36 -17.12 7.23 17.69
C THR A 36 -17.23 5.77 18.14
N ALA A 37 -18.38 5.13 18.01
CA ALA A 37 -18.62 3.79 18.57
C ALA A 37 -18.17 2.60 17.68
N CYS A 38 -17.51 2.84 16.55
CA CYS A 38 -17.01 1.78 15.66
C CYS A 38 -15.48 1.79 15.50
N ALA A 39 -14.74 1.89 16.61
CA ALA A 39 -13.35 1.43 16.59
C ALA A 39 -13.35 -0.07 16.94
N ALA A 40 -13.54 -0.92 15.92
CA ALA A 40 -13.25 -2.33 16.08
C ALA A 40 -11.73 -2.48 16.26
N GLU A 41 -11.30 -3.05 17.39
CA GLU A 41 -9.89 -3.30 17.68
C GLU A 41 -9.35 -4.35 16.70
N ASP A 42 -8.56 -3.89 15.72
CA ASP A 42 -7.88 -4.69 14.71
C ASP A 42 -6.67 -5.46 15.28
N THR A 43 -6.89 -6.24 16.33
CA THR A 43 -5.83 -7.03 16.98
C THR A 43 -5.48 -8.30 16.18
N GLY A 44 -6.36 -8.73 15.27
CA GLY A 44 -6.17 -9.93 14.45
C GLY A 44 -5.30 -9.74 13.20
N GLN A 45 -5.28 -8.55 12.58
CA GLN A 45 -4.47 -8.33 11.38
C GLN A 45 -3.01 -8.02 11.69
N SER A 46 -2.69 -7.41 12.84
CA SER A 46 -1.30 -7.12 13.21
C SER A 46 -0.47 -8.40 13.36
N SER A 47 -0.95 -9.38 14.12
CA SER A 47 -0.21 -10.64 14.33
C SER A 47 0.00 -11.44 13.05
N ARG A 48 -0.98 -11.47 12.14
CA ARG A 48 -0.83 -12.14 10.83
C ARG A 48 0.17 -11.40 9.95
N ARG A 49 0.14 -10.06 9.94
CA ARG A 49 1.14 -9.25 9.22
C ARG A 49 2.54 -9.50 9.79
N ASP A 50 2.71 -9.49 11.10
CA ASP A 50 4.00 -9.74 11.76
C ASP A 50 4.55 -11.16 11.50
N MET A 51 3.66 -12.17 11.41
CA MET A 51 4.06 -13.53 11.03
C MET A 51 4.41 -13.65 9.55
N LEU A 52 3.65 -12.99 8.67
CA LEU A 52 3.95 -12.94 7.23
C LEU A 52 5.27 -12.23 6.96
N THR A 53 5.56 -11.12 7.64
CA THR A 53 6.85 -10.42 7.52
C THR A 53 7.99 -11.31 8.00
N THR A 54 7.85 -12.00 9.14
CA THR A 54 8.87 -12.96 9.63
C THR A 54 9.15 -14.07 8.61
N THR A 55 8.10 -14.68 8.05
CA THR A 55 8.26 -15.75 7.03
C THR A 55 8.90 -15.22 5.74
N GLN A 56 8.51 -14.01 5.32
CA GLN A 56 9.09 -13.35 4.15
C GLN A 56 10.55 -12.96 4.38
N ASP A 57 10.92 -12.57 5.60
CA ASP A 57 12.29 -12.24 5.99
C ASP A 57 13.19 -13.47 5.98
N GLU A 58 12.71 -14.61 6.50
CA GLU A 58 13.42 -15.89 6.43
C GLU A 58 13.60 -16.34 4.98
N PHE A 59 12.55 -16.26 4.15
CA PHE A 59 12.63 -16.55 2.72
C PHE A 59 13.66 -15.63 2.03
N TRP A 60 13.64 -14.33 2.33
CA TRP A 60 14.56 -13.37 1.75
C TRP A 60 16.02 -13.67 2.13
N ALA A 61 16.28 -13.96 3.40
CA ALA A 61 17.61 -14.34 3.85
C ALA A 61 18.10 -15.60 3.13
N ALA A 62 17.25 -16.63 3.03
CA ALA A 62 17.57 -17.84 2.29
C ALA A 62 17.81 -17.57 0.79
N LEU A 63 17.05 -16.67 0.17
CA LEU A 63 17.25 -16.27 -1.22
C LEU A 63 18.59 -15.55 -1.42
N GLN A 64 18.95 -14.63 -0.53
CA GLN A 64 20.23 -13.90 -0.54
C GLN A 64 21.42 -14.87 -0.45
N GLU A 65 21.32 -15.93 0.35
CA GLU A 65 22.36 -16.96 0.44
C GLU A 65 22.59 -17.73 -0.87
N LEU A 66 21.63 -17.69 -1.81
CA LEU A 66 21.79 -18.29 -3.12
C LEU A 66 22.55 -17.39 -4.11
N CYS A 67 22.93 -16.17 -3.71
CA CYS A 67 23.56 -15.23 -4.63
C CYS A 67 24.83 -15.79 -5.29
N GLY A 68 24.95 -15.57 -6.60
CA GLY A 68 26.02 -16.09 -7.44
C GLY A 68 25.85 -17.55 -7.86
N ARG A 69 24.83 -18.27 -7.38
CA ARG A 69 24.60 -19.69 -7.71
C ARG A 69 23.73 -19.85 -8.96
N ALA A 70 23.94 -20.98 -9.62
CA ALA A 70 23.23 -21.40 -10.82
C ALA A 70 22.64 -22.79 -10.61
N PHE A 71 21.39 -22.99 -11.06
CA PHE A 71 20.66 -24.22 -10.87
C PHE A 71 20.09 -24.71 -12.21
N PRO A 72 20.51 -25.88 -12.70
CA PRO A 72 19.90 -26.50 -13.87
C PRO A 72 18.55 -27.12 -13.49
N GLY A 73 17.60 -27.04 -14.41
CA GLY A 73 16.27 -27.62 -14.27
C GLY A 73 15.74 -28.14 -15.61
N GLN A 74 14.58 -28.76 -15.53
CA GLN A 74 13.83 -29.28 -16.68
C GLN A 74 12.33 -29.15 -16.40
N LEU A 75 11.53 -29.07 -17.47
CA LEU A 75 10.08 -29.05 -17.35
C LEU A 75 9.56 -30.41 -16.89
N ILE A 76 8.88 -30.47 -15.75
CA ILE A 76 8.29 -31.71 -15.22
C ILE A 76 6.83 -31.85 -15.64
N GLU A 77 6.07 -30.75 -15.59
CA GLU A 77 4.66 -30.73 -15.94
C GLU A 77 4.30 -29.37 -16.55
N ALA A 78 3.50 -29.39 -17.61
CA ALA A 78 2.85 -28.22 -18.19
C ALA A 78 1.48 -28.63 -18.74
N SER A 79 0.44 -27.91 -18.33
CA SER A 79 -0.91 -28.10 -18.84
C SER A 79 -1.56 -26.74 -19.10
N PRO A 80 -1.73 -26.32 -20.38
CA PRO A 80 -1.37 -27.05 -21.60
C PRO A 80 0.15 -27.19 -21.78
N PRO A 81 0.63 -28.05 -22.71
CA PRO A 81 2.06 -28.15 -23.03
C PRO A 81 2.65 -26.78 -23.38
N ASP A 82 3.82 -26.48 -22.80
CA ASP A 82 4.58 -25.26 -23.10
C ASP A 82 5.71 -25.61 -24.06
N GLU A 83 5.50 -25.36 -25.35
CA GLU A 83 6.47 -25.62 -26.42
C GLU A 83 7.75 -24.77 -26.31
N ILE A 84 7.72 -23.66 -25.55
CA ILE A 84 8.90 -22.81 -25.33
C ILE A 84 9.84 -23.47 -24.33
N LEU A 85 9.30 -24.10 -23.28
CA LEU A 85 10.08 -24.77 -22.25
C LEU A 85 10.35 -26.25 -22.56
N ALA A 86 9.47 -26.91 -23.32
CA ALA A 86 9.56 -28.34 -23.61
C ALA A 86 10.89 -28.70 -24.28
N GLY A 87 11.58 -29.69 -23.71
CA GLY A 87 12.87 -30.18 -24.22
C GLY A 87 14.05 -29.21 -24.08
N GLN A 88 13.87 -28.04 -23.45
CA GLN A 88 14.93 -27.08 -23.23
C GLN A 88 15.68 -27.36 -21.92
N VAL A 89 16.99 -27.08 -21.92
CA VAL A 89 17.74 -26.96 -20.66
C VAL A 89 17.34 -25.64 -20.01
N LEU A 90 16.82 -25.72 -18.79
CA LEU A 90 16.41 -24.55 -18.02
C LEU A 90 17.51 -24.22 -17.02
N ILE A 91 17.89 -22.95 -16.92
CA ILE A 91 18.92 -22.53 -15.98
C ILE A 91 18.45 -21.29 -15.23
N MET A 92 18.34 -21.42 -13.90
CA MET A 92 18.07 -20.30 -12.99
C MET A 92 19.39 -19.79 -12.41
N HIS A 93 19.75 -18.54 -12.66
CA HIS A 93 20.94 -17.89 -12.12
C HIS A 93 20.56 -16.82 -11.11
N VAL A 94 20.97 -16.93 -9.85
CA VAL A 94 20.80 -15.85 -8.86
C VAL A 94 22.06 -14.98 -8.92
N ARG A 95 21.97 -13.70 -9.29
CA ARG A 95 23.18 -12.90 -9.64
C ARG A 95 23.24 -11.51 -9.03
N GLU A 96 22.21 -10.70 -9.21
CA GLU A 96 22.19 -9.31 -8.76
C GLU A 96 21.36 -9.27 -7.49
N CYS A 97 22.05 -9.23 -6.34
CA CYS A 97 21.44 -9.34 -5.02
C CYS A 97 21.77 -8.06 -4.25
N GLU A 98 20.84 -7.11 -4.31
CA GLU A 98 20.85 -5.86 -3.58
C GLU A 98 20.10 -6.05 -2.24
N ASP A 99 20.07 -5.00 -1.41
CA ASP A 99 19.42 -5.08 -0.11
C ASP A 99 17.90 -5.31 -0.23
N ASP A 100 17.28 -4.73 -1.26
CA ASP A 100 15.84 -4.73 -1.51
C ASP A 100 15.43 -5.42 -2.82
N SER A 101 16.38 -5.90 -3.62
CA SER A 101 16.11 -6.53 -4.91
C SER A 101 17.01 -7.73 -5.19
N VAL A 102 16.44 -8.81 -5.75
CA VAL A 102 17.19 -9.95 -6.26
C VAL A 102 16.74 -10.24 -7.69
N ARG A 103 17.66 -10.17 -8.65
CA ARG A 103 17.41 -10.47 -10.06
C ARG A 103 17.98 -11.83 -10.42
N ILE A 104 17.12 -12.63 -11.03
CA ILE A 104 17.33 -14.04 -11.33
C ILE A 104 17.12 -14.25 -12.84
N PRO A 105 18.16 -14.10 -13.68
CA PRO A 105 18.09 -14.53 -15.06
C PRO A 105 17.66 -15.99 -15.18
N PHE A 106 16.64 -16.23 -16.02
CA PHE A 106 16.09 -17.55 -16.29
C PHE A 106 16.28 -17.89 -17.76
N HIS A 107 17.27 -18.73 -18.04
CA HIS A 107 17.61 -19.11 -19.41
C HIS A 107 16.79 -20.31 -19.85
N VAL A 108 16.29 -20.25 -21.09
CA VAL A 108 15.55 -21.32 -21.75
C VAL A 108 16.33 -21.73 -22.99
N GLY A 109 17.13 -22.79 -22.89
CA GLY A 109 18.11 -23.13 -23.91
C GLY A 109 19.08 -21.97 -24.14
N ASN A 110 19.06 -21.38 -25.35
CA ASN A 110 19.88 -20.21 -25.70
C ASN A 110 19.17 -18.87 -25.46
N ASP A 111 17.87 -18.88 -25.15
CA ASP A 111 17.10 -17.67 -24.90
C ASP A 111 17.39 -17.14 -23.48
N ARG A 112 17.89 -15.89 -23.43
CA ARG A 112 18.28 -15.19 -22.19
C ARG A 112 17.42 -13.96 -21.92
N SER A 113 16.26 -13.86 -22.56
CA SER A 113 15.36 -12.70 -22.45
C SER A 113 14.65 -12.59 -21.10
N ARG A 114 14.58 -13.66 -20.30
CA ARG A 114 13.72 -13.71 -19.10
C ARG A 114 14.53 -13.47 -17.84
N THR A 115 14.01 -12.59 -16.98
CA THR A 115 14.54 -12.36 -15.63
C THR A 115 13.38 -12.34 -14.64
N TRP A 116 13.48 -13.13 -13.58
CA TRP A 116 12.62 -12.96 -12.42
C TRP A 116 13.24 -11.93 -11.49
N VAL A 117 12.45 -10.98 -11.04
CA VAL A 117 12.89 -9.93 -10.11
C VAL A 117 12.04 -10.07 -8.86
N ILE A 118 12.68 -10.36 -7.74
CA ILE A 118 12.03 -10.41 -6.43
C ILE A 118 12.47 -9.15 -5.69
N SER A 119 11.51 -8.34 -5.24
CA SER A 119 11.78 -7.08 -4.53
C SER A 119 11.05 -7.03 -3.20
N ARG A 120 11.65 -6.35 -2.22
CA ARG A 120 10.99 -5.94 -0.99
C ARG A 120 10.17 -4.67 -1.24
N THR A 121 8.98 -4.62 -0.68
CA THR A 121 8.08 -3.46 -0.66
C THR A 121 7.56 -3.25 0.75
N GLU A 122 6.88 -2.12 0.99
CA GLU A 122 6.23 -1.87 2.28
C GLU A 122 5.11 -2.89 2.60
N GLU A 123 4.55 -3.53 1.57
CA GLU A 123 3.46 -4.51 1.67
C GLU A 123 3.97 -5.97 1.70
N GLY A 124 5.28 -6.20 1.50
CA GLY A 124 5.90 -7.52 1.54
C GLY A 124 6.84 -7.79 0.37
N LEU A 125 6.80 -9.00 -0.18
CA LEU A 125 7.62 -9.38 -1.34
C LEU A 125 6.81 -9.31 -2.64
N HIS A 126 7.42 -8.74 -3.67
CA HIS A 126 6.87 -8.67 -5.01
C HIS A 126 7.71 -9.47 -5.99
N LEU A 127 7.08 -10.33 -6.78
CA LEU A 127 7.70 -11.07 -7.88
C LEU A 127 7.25 -10.48 -9.21
N LYS A 128 8.20 -9.99 -10.01
CA LYS A 128 8.00 -9.54 -11.39
C LYS A 128 8.71 -10.48 -12.35
N HIS A 129 8.07 -10.75 -13.49
CA HIS A 129 8.70 -11.41 -14.62
C HIS A 129 9.00 -10.37 -15.70
N GLU A 130 10.27 -10.10 -15.93
CA GLU A 130 10.74 -9.18 -16.97
C GLU A 130 11.17 -9.95 -18.21
N HIS A 131 10.70 -9.48 -19.36
CA HIS A 131 11.16 -9.91 -20.67
C HIS A 131 12.00 -8.78 -21.27
N ASN A 132 13.31 -8.96 -21.27
CA ASN A 132 14.25 -8.11 -21.97
C ASN A 132 14.12 -8.46 -23.46
N HIS A 133 13.62 -7.51 -24.25
CA HIS A 133 13.62 -7.62 -25.69
C HIS A 133 14.88 -6.92 -26.23
N GLU A 134 15.65 -7.63 -27.05
CA GLU A 134 16.59 -7.06 -28.04
C GLU A 134 16.18 -7.55 -29.43
#